data_AF-A0A956MLJ1-F1
#
_entry.id   AF-A0A956MLJ1-F1
#
_cell.length_a   1.000
_cell.length_b   1.000
_cell.length_c   1.000
_cell.angle_alpha   90.00
_cell.angle_beta   90.00
_cell.angle_gamma   90.00
#
_symmetry.space_group_name_H-M   'P 1'
#
loop_
_entity.id
_entity.type
_entity.pdbx_description
1 polymer ?
#
loop_
_entity_poly.entity_id
_entity_poly.type
_entity_poly.pdbx_seq_one_letter_code
_entity_poly.pdbx_strand_id
1 'polypeptide(L)'
;ANTRGRINTPFLFGVGLMDLIPLADLEARADPDDRDGDGISGRLGQDGQGRPARFGRKSGTATLAGFVDEAFRFEMGLTTAMVPDEAQAGDRPGLPEGADPTGEPEVDEGTASLVTDFVRWLAPPAPGTASPADEEAVRQGEALFEGLGCARCHTPQQRTAASAPPPLAGRTFALYSDLLLHDMGPDLESACTAGATATEHRTEPLIGLRYRRRFLHDGRATRVRDAILAHGGEAEAARTAFAALDRVTQEAVLRFLGTL
;
A
#
# COMPACT_ATOMS: atom_id res chain seq x y z
N ALA A 1 24.58 11.22 14.55
CA ALA A 1 24.83 10.42 13.33
C ALA A 1 23.67 10.65 12.39
N ASN A 2 23.90 10.85 11.09
CA ASN A 2 22.78 11.01 10.15
C ASN A 2 22.12 9.65 9.94
N THR A 3 20.90 9.48 10.43
CA THR A 3 20.07 8.31 10.14
C THR A 3 19.66 8.36 8.67
N ARG A 4 19.89 7.28 7.93
CA ARG A 4 19.48 7.16 6.52
C ARG A 4 18.45 6.04 6.40
N GLY A 5 17.27 6.37 5.88
CA GLY A 5 16.26 5.39 5.48
C GLY A 5 16.27 5.20 3.96
N ARG A 6 15.80 4.04 3.50
CA ARG A 6 15.40 3.84 2.10
C ARG A 6 13.89 3.71 2.07
N ILE A 7 13.28 4.37 1.10
CA ILE A 7 11.84 4.36 0.91
C ILE A 7 11.61 4.01 -0.55
N ASN A 8 10.76 3.02 -0.80
CA ASN A 8 10.27 2.74 -2.15
C ASN A 8 9.19 3.78 -2.51
N THR A 9 9.01 4.19 -3.76
CA THR A 9 7.89 5.08 -4.10
C THR A 9 6.59 4.27 -4.24
N PRO A 10 5.43 4.86 -3.89
CA PRO A 10 4.14 4.19 -4.05
C PRO A 10 3.81 3.96 -5.54
N PHE A 11 3.14 2.84 -5.83
CA PHE A 11 2.66 2.57 -7.18
C PHE A 11 1.32 3.30 -7.41
N LEU A 12 1.31 4.32 -8.28
CA LEU A 12 0.17 5.24 -8.42
C LEU A 12 -0.99 4.71 -9.29
N PHE A 13 -0.74 3.71 -10.14
CA PHE A 13 -1.78 3.19 -11.04
C PHE A 13 -2.86 2.42 -10.28
N GLY A 14 -4.12 2.80 -10.46
CA GLY A 14 -5.27 2.20 -9.79
C GLY A 14 -5.58 2.78 -8.41
N VAL A 15 -4.77 3.72 -7.89
CA VAL A 15 -4.97 4.32 -6.57
C VAL A 15 -6.29 5.08 -6.47
N GLY A 16 -6.78 5.67 -7.56
CA GLY A 16 -8.10 6.27 -7.62
C GLY A 16 -9.24 5.30 -7.30
N LEU A 17 -9.10 4.01 -7.62
CA LEU A 17 -10.09 2.99 -7.24
C LEU A 17 -10.06 2.73 -5.72
N MET A 18 -8.89 2.81 -5.08
CA MET A 18 -8.73 2.62 -3.64
C MET A 18 -9.43 3.72 -2.82
N ASP A 19 -9.35 4.97 -3.28
CA ASP A 19 -10.05 6.15 -2.72
C ASP A 19 -11.57 5.92 -2.65
N LEU A 20 -12.08 5.16 -3.62
CA LEU A 20 -13.51 4.96 -3.86
C LEU A 20 -14.05 3.68 -3.24
N ILE A 21 -13.24 2.87 -2.55
CA ILE A 21 -13.74 1.72 -1.78
C ILE A 21 -14.55 2.25 -0.58
N PRO A 22 -15.78 1.78 -0.34
CA PRO A 22 -16.52 2.17 0.85
C PRO A 22 -15.74 1.88 2.15
N LEU A 23 -15.68 2.83 3.08
CA LEU A 23 -15.02 2.59 4.37
C LEU A 23 -15.63 1.41 5.12
N ALA A 24 -16.96 1.28 5.08
CA ALA A 24 -17.68 0.17 5.69
C ALA A 24 -17.22 -1.21 5.17
N ASP A 25 -16.78 -1.31 3.91
CA ASP A 25 -16.29 -2.57 3.34
C ASP A 25 -14.89 -2.92 3.90
N LEU A 26 -14.08 -1.92 4.26
CA LEU A 26 -12.79 -2.11 4.94
C LEU A 26 -13.00 -2.42 6.42
N GLU A 27 -13.89 -1.68 7.09
CA GLU A 27 -14.26 -1.89 8.49
C GLU A 27 -14.85 -3.28 8.73
N ALA A 28 -15.68 -3.79 7.81
CA ALA A 28 -16.26 -5.13 7.90
C ALA A 28 -15.22 -6.25 7.79
N ARG A 29 -14.03 -5.98 7.26
CA ARG A 29 -12.91 -6.93 7.19
C ARG A 29 -11.95 -6.81 8.36
N ALA A 30 -11.98 -5.70 9.08
CA ALA A 30 -11.10 -5.49 10.22
C ALA A 30 -11.45 -6.48 11.33
N ASP A 31 -10.42 -7.07 11.91
CA ASP A 31 -10.53 -7.95 13.08
C ASP A 31 -9.40 -7.67 14.09
N PRO A 32 -9.37 -6.46 14.69
CA PRO A 32 -8.28 -6.04 15.57
C PRO A 32 -8.08 -6.93 16.80
N ASP A 33 -9.11 -7.71 17.17
CA ASP A 33 -9.11 -8.58 18.34
C ASP A 33 -8.87 -10.06 17.99
N ASP A 34 -8.54 -10.39 16.72
CA ASP A 34 -8.31 -11.78 16.23
C ASP A 34 -9.41 -12.75 16.72
N ARG A 35 -10.68 -12.41 16.42
CA ARG A 35 -11.85 -13.11 16.98
C ARG A 35 -12.03 -14.49 16.39
N ASP A 36 -11.51 -14.74 15.18
CA ASP A 36 -11.54 -16.06 14.56
C ASP A 36 -10.31 -16.93 14.89
N GLY A 37 -9.29 -16.35 15.55
CA GLY A 37 -8.12 -17.04 16.07
C GLY A 37 -7.19 -17.55 14.96
N ASP A 38 -7.20 -16.88 13.80
CA ASP A 38 -6.31 -17.20 12.68
C ASP A 38 -4.92 -16.56 12.83
N GLY A 39 -4.74 -15.69 13.83
CA GLY A 39 -3.49 -15.01 14.14
C GLY A 39 -3.28 -13.71 13.35
N ILE A 40 -4.31 -13.20 12.67
CA ILE A 40 -4.29 -11.97 11.88
C ILE A 40 -5.22 -10.96 12.54
N SER A 41 -4.68 -9.78 12.84
CA SER A 41 -5.32 -8.75 13.67
C SER A 41 -5.56 -7.45 12.89
N GLY A 42 -5.88 -7.58 11.60
CA GLY A 42 -5.95 -6.45 10.66
C GLY A 42 -6.88 -5.35 11.14
N ARG A 43 -6.42 -4.10 11.12
CA ARG A 43 -7.23 -2.94 11.53
C ARG A 43 -7.17 -1.78 10.55
N LEU A 44 -8.21 -0.96 10.55
CA LEU A 44 -8.23 0.24 9.72
C LEU A 44 -7.23 1.29 10.24
N GLY A 45 -6.55 1.93 9.31
CA GLY A 45 -5.66 3.06 9.60
C GLY A 45 -6.42 4.28 10.08
N GLN A 46 -5.69 5.19 10.73
CA GLN A 46 -6.20 6.49 11.14
C GLN A 46 -5.19 7.59 10.80
N ASP A 47 -5.70 8.74 10.39
CA ASP A 47 -4.87 9.93 10.22
C ASP A 47 -4.59 10.65 11.54
N GLY A 48 -3.83 11.76 11.47
CA GLY A 48 -3.47 12.55 12.65
C GLY A 48 -4.67 13.17 13.39
N GLN A 49 -5.86 13.16 12.79
CA GLN A 49 -7.11 13.63 13.37
C GLN A 49 -8.02 12.46 13.81
N GLY A 50 -7.55 11.21 13.73
CA GLY A 50 -8.31 10.01 14.09
C GLY A 50 -9.36 9.59 13.06
N ARG A 51 -9.34 10.15 11.84
CA ARG A 51 -10.27 9.77 10.78
C ARG A 51 -9.79 8.48 10.10
N PRO A 52 -10.70 7.58 9.68
CA PRO A 52 -10.32 6.38 8.93
C PRO A 52 -9.45 6.69 7.71
N ALA A 53 -8.37 5.94 7.56
CA ALA A 53 -7.35 6.20 6.55
C ALA A 53 -6.84 4.92 5.87
N ARG A 54 -6.41 5.08 4.62
CA ARG A 54 -6.07 3.98 3.69
C ARG A 54 -4.82 4.23 2.85
N PHE A 55 -4.29 5.45 2.87
CA PHE A 55 -3.16 5.85 2.03
C PHE A 55 -1.86 5.93 2.80
N GLY A 56 -0.76 5.80 2.06
CA GLY A 56 0.57 5.59 2.63
C GLY A 56 0.78 4.18 3.17
N ARG A 57 2.01 3.89 3.57
CA ARG A 57 2.40 2.57 4.13
C ARG A 57 1.88 2.34 5.52
N LYS A 58 1.69 3.43 6.27
CA LYS A 58 1.15 3.43 7.64
C LYS A 58 -0.33 3.78 7.66
N SER A 59 -0.99 3.76 6.50
CA SER A 59 -2.41 4.04 6.37
C SER A 59 -2.83 5.31 7.12
N GLY A 60 -2.01 6.37 7.02
CA GLY A 60 -2.08 7.57 7.83
C GLY A 60 -2.76 8.75 7.14
N THR A 61 -3.18 8.58 5.89
CA THR A 61 -3.83 9.64 5.11
C THR A 61 -5.20 9.16 4.63
N ALA A 62 -6.23 9.97 4.89
CA ALA A 62 -7.63 9.59 4.70
C ALA A 62 -8.10 9.66 3.24
N THR A 63 -7.61 10.66 2.50
CA THR A 63 -8.10 10.99 1.15
C THR A 63 -6.98 10.98 0.13
N LEU A 64 -7.34 10.73 -1.14
CA LEU A 64 -6.38 10.83 -2.24
C LEU A 64 -5.77 12.23 -2.37
N ALA A 65 -6.56 13.29 -2.16
CA ALA A 65 -6.07 14.67 -2.17
C ALA A 65 -5.00 14.86 -1.10
N GLY A 66 -5.28 14.50 0.16
CA GLY A 66 -4.29 14.58 1.23
C GLY A 66 -3.01 13.79 0.94
N PHE A 67 -3.14 12.63 0.29
CA PHE A 67 -1.98 11.82 -0.11
C PHE A 67 -1.12 12.51 -1.18
N VAL A 68 -1.74 13.23 -2.10
CA VAL A 68 -1.05 14.04 -3.12
C VAL A 68 -0.41 15.28 -2.47
N ASP A 69 -1.11 15.97 -1.59
CA ASP A 69 -0.57 17.14 -0.87
C ASP A 69 0.60 16.79 0.04
N GLU A 70 0.55 15.66 0.74
CA GLU A 70 1.69 15.15 1.50
C GLU A 70 2.89 14.83 0.60
N ALA A 71 2.67 14.35 -0.62
CA ALA A 71 3.76 14.08 -1.57
C ALA A 71 4.40 15.38 -2.08
N PHE A 72 3.62 16.43 -2.34
CA PHE A 72 4.17 17.76 -2.65
C PHE A 72 5.14 18.21 -1.56
N ARG A 73 4.75 18.12 -0.29
CA ARG A 73 5.61 18.52 0.83
C ARG A 73 6.80 17.59 1.03
N PHE A 74 6.57 16.29 1.23
CA PHE A 74 7.60 15.38 1.73
C PHE A 74 8.50 14.80 0.64
N GLU A 75 8.04 14.78 -0.62
CA GLU A 75 8.82 14.24 -1.74
C GLU A 75 9.35 15.33 -2.67
N MET A 76 8.61 16.44 -2.85
CA MET A 76 8.96 17.51 -3.78
C MET A 76 9.45 18.79 -3.10
N GLY A 77 9.18 18.97 -1.80
CA GLY A 77 9.51 20.20 -1.07
C GLY A 77 8.69 21.38 -1.56
N LEU A 78 7.38 21.18 -1.71
CA LEU A 78 6.43 22.19 -2.13
C LEU A 78 5.25 22.22 -1.16
N THR A 79 4.85 23.42 -0.76
CA THR A 79 3.68 23.67 0.07
C THR A 79 2.42 23.76 -0.78
N THR A 80 1.30 23.48 -0.13
CA THR A 80 -0.04 23.65 -0.69
C THR A 80 -0.92 24.32 0.35
N ALA A 81 -2.13 24.74 -0.04
CA ALA A 81 -3.08 25.30 0.91
C ALA A 81 -3.45 24.32 2.05
N MET A 82 -3.45 23.00 1.80
CA MET A 82 -3.72 21.98 2.83
C MET A 82 -2.51 21.67 3.69
N VAL A 83 -1.31 21.84 3.16
CA VAL A 83 -0.05 21.57 3.86
C VAL A 83 0.88 22.79 3.67
N PRO A 84 0.61 23.90 4.38
CA PRO A 84 1.25 25.19 4.13
C PRO A 84 2.63 25.31 4.77
N ASP A 85 3.00 24.38 5.64
CA ASP A 85 4.27 24.41 6.36
C ASP A 85 5.28 23.50 5.67
N GLU A 86 6.50 24.00 5.50
CA GLU A 86 7.62 23.25 4.94
C GLU A 86 7.99 21.99 5.75
N ALA A 87 8.52 20.97 5.07
CA ALA A 87 9.04 19.78 5.74
C ALA A 87 10.33 20.10 6.52
N GLN A 88 10.33 19.86 7.83
CA GLN A 88 11.49 20.15 8.69
C GLN A 88 12.16 18.86 9.16
N ALA A 89 13.49 18.86 9.16
CA ALA A 89 14.29 17.75 9.68
C ALA A 89 14.54 17.92 11.19
N GLY A 90 13.87 17.10 12.00
CA GLY A 90 14.01 17.09 13.46
C GLY A 90 13.39 18.32 14.14
N ASP A 91 13.81 18.61 15.38
CA ASP A 91 13.23 19.68 16.22
C ASP A 91 13.71 21.09 15.84
N ARG A 92 14.32 21.28 14.66
CA ARG A 92 14.81 22.60 14.24
C ARG A 92 13.64 23.45 13.75
N PRO A 93 13.32 24.58 14.42
CA PRO A 93 12.24 25.44 13.99
C PRO A 93 12.64 26.19 12.73
N GLY A 94 11.87 25.98 11.66
CA GLY A 94 11.94 26.77 10.43
C GLY A 94 13.06 26.37 9.47
N LEU A 95 12.84 26.67 8.19
CA LEU A 95 13.95 26.84 7.26
C LEU A 95 14.81 28.05 7.70
N PRO A 96 16.13 28.05 7.47
CA PRO A 96 16.96 29.22 7.75
C PRO A 96 16.39 30.48 7.05
N GLU A 97 16.54 31.65 7.68
CA GLU A 97 16.07 32.90 7.10
C GLU A 97 16.62 33.10 5.68
N GLY A 98 15.73 33.35 4.71
CA GLY A 98 16.07 33.51 3.29
C GLY A 98 16.41 32.23 2.54
N ALA A 99 16.29 31.04 3.16
CA ALA A 99 16.49 29.75 2.49
C ALA A 99 15.38 29.44 1.48
N ASP A 100 14.16 29.87 1.77
CA ASP A 100 13.06 29.90 0.81
C ASP A 100 12.55 31.35 0.66
N PRO A 101 12.78 32.00 -0.49
CA PRO A 101 12.27 33.33 -0.79
C PRO A 101 10.89 33.29 -1.47
N THR A 102 10.31 32.11 -1.69
CA THR A 102 9.07 31.92 -2.44
C THR A 102 7.85 32.27 -1.59
N GLY A 103 6.76 32.65 -2.25
CA GLY A 103 5.50 32.94 -1.55
C GLY A 103 4.69 31.67 -1.36
N GLU A 104 4.10 31.53 -0.18
CA GLU A 104 3.27 30.37 0.18
C GLU A 104 1.78 30.58 -0.19
N PRO A 105 1.06 29.54 -0.67
CA PRO A 105 1.61 28.24 -1.04
C PRO A 105 2.28 28.29 -2.42
N GLU A 106 3.30 27.45 -2.64
CA GLU A 106 3.99 27.39 -3.93
C GLU A 106 3.18 26.67 -5.00
N VAL A 107 2.29 25.75 -4.58
CA VAL A 107 1.31 25.08 -5.44
C VAL A 107 -0.08 25.59 -5.13
N ASP A 108 -0.72 26.20 -6.13
CA ASP A 108 -2.10 26.65 -6.03
C ASP A 108 -3.10 25.48 -6.00
N GLU A 109 -4.29 25.73 -5.44
CA GLU A 109 -5.35 24.73 -5.29
C GLU A 109 -5.79 24.09 -6.62
N GLY A 110 -5.79 24.86 -7.71
CA GLY A 110 -6.16 24.36 -9.04
C GLY A 110 -5.13 23.35 -9.56
N THR A 111 -3.85 23.66 -9.41
CA THR A 111 -2.74 22.76 -9.76
C THR A 111 -2.78 21.49 -8.91
N ALA A 112 -2.92 21.59 -7.59
CA ALA A 112 -3.02 20.43 -6.70
C ALA A 112 -4.23 19.53 -7.04
N SER A 113 -5.37 20.15 -7.38
CA SER A 113 -6.57 19.43 -7.82
C SER A 113 -6.36 18.69 -9.14
N LEU A 114 -5.69 19.31 -10.12
CA LEU A 114 -5.38 18.67 -11.40
C LEU A 114 -4.46 17.45 -11.23
N VAL A 115 -3.48 17.52 -10.32
CA VAL A 115 -2.62 16.36 -10.01
C VAL A 115 -3.42 15.27 -9.32
N THR A 116 -4.29 15.63 -8.36
CA THR A 116 -5.19 14.68 -7.70
C THR A 116 -6.09 13.96 -8.71
N ASP A 117 -6.69 14.70 -9.64
CA ASP A 117 -7.50 14.11 -10.70
C ASP A 117 -6.68 13.24 -11.64
N PHE A 118 -5.48 13.68 -12.04
CA PHE A 118 -4.57 12.86 -12.84
C PHE A 118 -4.31 11.51 -12.17
N VAL A 119 -3.94 11.50 -10.88
CA VAL A 119 -3.70 10.26 -10.12
C VAL A 119 -4.98 9.42 -9.99
N ARG A 120 -6.14 10.05 -9.75
CA ARG A 120 -7.43 9.35 -9.67
C ARG A 120 -7.76 8.58 -10.95
N TRP A 121 -7.40 9.14 -12.10
CA TRP A 121 -7.73 8.58 -13.41
C TRP A 121 -6.65 7.67 -14.00
N LEU A 122 -5.52 7.46 -13.30
CA LEU A 122 -4.54 6.44 -13.67
C LEU A 122 -5.16 5.05 -13.49
N ALA A 123 -5.54 4.42 -14.60
CA ALA A 123 -6.07 3.06 -14.61
C ALA A 123 -5.02 2.07 -14.07
N PRO A 124 -5.44 1.02 -13.32
CA PRO A 124 -4.51 -0.04 -12.94
C PRO A 124 -3.97 -0.74 -14.20
N PRO A 125 -2.73 -1.28 -14.15
CA PRO A 125 -2.21 -2.08 -15.26
C PRO A 125 -3.11 -3.29 -15.51
N ALA A 126 -3.17 -3.72 -16.77
CA ALA A 126 -3.80 -4.99 -17.09
C ALA A 126 -3.00 -6.15 -16.44
N PRO A 127 -3.70 -7.17 -15.91
CA PRO A 127 -3.05 -8.42 -15.51
C PRO A 127 -2.24 -9.00 -16.67
N GLY A 128 -1.12 -9.64 -16.33
CA GLY A 128 -0.33 -10.41 -17.27
C GLY A 128 -1.10 -11.64 -17.76
N THR A 129 -0.92 -11.97 -19.03
CA THR A 129 -1.40 -13.23 -19.60
C THR A 129 -0.34 -14.30 -19.43
N ALA A 130 -0.71 -15.44 -18.83
CA ALA A 130 0.15 -16.61 -18.81
C ALA A 130 0.41 -17.12 -20.24
N SER A 131 1.60 -17.70 -20.47
CA SER A 131 1.81 -18.49 -21.69
C SER A 131 0.97 -19.77 -21.60
N PRO A 132 0.54 -20.38 -22.73
CA PRO A 132 -0.18 -21.66 -22.70
C PRO A 132 0.55 -22.76 -21.92
N ALA A 133 1.89 -22.71 -21.87
CA ALA A 133 2.70 -23.66 -21.10
C ALA A 133 2.67 -23.41 -19.58
N ASP A 134 2.39 -22.19 -19.15
CA ASP A 134 2.36 -21.79 -17.74
C ASP A 134 0.94 -21.72 -17.15
N GLU A 135 -0.12 -21.83 -17.96
CA GLU A 135 -1.52 -21.67 -17.52
C GLU A 135 -1.90 -22.56 -16.33
N GLU A 136 -1.52 -23.84 -16.36
CA GLU A 136 -1.79 -24.76 -15.25
C GLU A 136 -1.01 -24.36 -13.99
N ALA A 137 0.25 -23.95 -14.14
CA ALA A 137 1.06 -23.52 -13.01
C ALA A 137 0.54 -22.20 -12.41
N VAL A 138 0.00 -21.29 -13.22
CA VAL A 138 -0.66 -20.07 -12.74
C VAL A 138 -1.93 -20.38 -11.97
N ARG A 139 -2.81 -21.25 -12.49
CA ARG A 139 -4.03 -21.68 -11.76
C ARG A 139 -3.69 -22.36 -10.43
N GLN A 140 -2.71 -23.26 -10.45
CA GLN A 140 -2.23 -23.91 -9.23
C GLN A 140 -1.63 -22.89 -8.26
N GLY A 141 -0.86 -21.93 -8.77
CA GLY A 141 -0.28 -20.84 -7.98
C GLY A 141 -1.31 -19.95 -7.29
N GLU A 142 -2.41 -19.64 -7.96
CA GLU A 142 -3.55 -18.90 -7.40
C GLU A 142 -4.23 -19.69 -6.28
N ALA A 143 -4.52 -20.97 -6.51
CA ALA A 143 -5.10 -21.84 -5.48
C ALA A 143 -4.18 -22.01 -4.27
N LEU A 144 -2.86 -22.11 -4.49
CA LEU A 144 -1.87 -22.15 -3.42
C LEU A 144 -1.79 -20.83 -2.68
N PHE A 145 -1.87 -19.68 -3.36
CA PHE A 145 -1.87 -18.38 -2.72
C PHE A 145 -3.02 -18.24 -1.71
N GLU A 146 -4.22 -18.71 -2.08
CA GLU A 146 -5.35 -18.78 -1.15
C GLU A 146 -5.12 -19.82 -0.04
N GLY A 147 -4.72 -21.05 -0.40
CA GLY A 147 -4.55 -22.15 0.54
C GLY A 147 -3.42 -21.97 1.56
N LEU A 148 -2.40 -21.16 1.24
CA LEU A 148 -1.31 -20.79 2.15
C LEU A 148 -1.72 -19.67 3.13
N GLY A 149 -2.88 -19.05 2.92
CA GLY A 149 -3.37 -17.93 3.74
C GLY A 149 -2.89 -16.55 3.28
N CYS A 150 -2.18 -16.42 2.16
CA CYS A 150 -1.72 -15.11 1.66
C CYS A 150 -2.92 -14.17 1.39
N ALA A 151 -4.02 -14.75 0.89
CA ALA A 151 -5.25 -14.02 0.57
C ALA A 151 -6.01 -13.47 1.79
N ARG A 152 -5.62 -13.82 3.02
CA ARG A 152 -6.24 -13.30 4.24
C ARG A 152 -6.00 -11.79 4.40
N CYS A 153 -4.78 -11.32 4.13
CA CYS A 153 -4.48 -9.89 4.04
C CYS A 153 -4.53 -9.40 2.58
N HIS A 154 -3.92 -10.15 1.64
CA HIS A 154 -3.92 -9.82 0.22
C HIS A 154 -5.22 -10.21 -0.48
N THR A 155 -6.34 -9.68 0.03
CA THR A 155 -7.70 -9.97 -0.44
C THR A 155 -7.80 -9.75 -1.96
N PRO A 156 -8.18 -10.77 -2.76
CA PRO A 156 -8.08 -10.71 -4.22
C PRO A 156 -8.82 -9.54 -4.87
N GLN A 157 -10.04 -9.24 -4.41
CA GLN A 157 -10.90 -8.25 -5.04
C GLN A 157 -11.41 -7.20 -4.05
N GLN A 158 -11.53 -5.97 -4.58
CA GLN A 158 -12.23 -4.87 -3.94
C GLN A 158 -13.28 -4.31 -4.88
N ARG A 159 -14.20 -3.52 -4.32
CA ARG A 159 -15.27 -2.88 -5.08
C ARG A 159 -15.37 -1.40 -4.70
N THR A 160 -15.52 -0.56 -5.72
CA THR A 160 -15.79 0.86 -5.49
C THR A 160 -17.26 1.11 -5.14
N ALA A 161 -17.53 2.24 -4.49
CA ALA A 161 -18.88 2.66 -4.16
C ALA A 161 -19.74 2.85 -5.42
N ALA A 162 -21.04 2.56 -5.30
CA ALA A 162 -21.99 2.83 -6.38
C ALA A 162 -22.14 4.34 -6.67
N SER A 163 -21.81 5.20 -5.69
CA SER A 163 -21.82 6.66 -5.79
C SER A 163 -20.55 7.26 -6.38
N ALA A 164 -19.54 6.44 -6.71
CA ALA A 164 -18.32 6.93 -7.34
C ALA A 164 -18.60 7.49 -8.76
N PRO A 165 -17.67 8.28 -9.34
CA PRO A 165 -17.83 8.80 -10.70
C PRO A 165 -18.10 7.70 -11.74
N PRO A 166 -18.92 7.93 -12.79
CA PRO A 166 -19.49 6.86 -13.61
C PRO A 166 -18.52 5.80 -14.17
N PRO A 167 -17.31 6.13 -14.69
CA PRO A 167 -16.38 5.10 -15.16
C PRO A 167 -15.76 4.24 -14.03
N LEU A 168 -15.87 4.69 -12.78
CA LEU A 168 -15.34 4.05 -11.58
C LEU A 168 -16.44 3.55 -10.65
N ALA A 169 -17.72 3.75 -10.96
CA ALA A 169 -18.85 3.40 -10.08
C ALA A 169 -19.08 1.90 -9.98
N GLY A 170 -19.16 1.37 -8.76
CA GLY A 170 -19.55 -0.03 -8.50
C GLY A 170 -18.63 -1.08 -9.14
N ARG A 171 -17.40 -0.71 -9.48
CA ARG A 171 -16.43 -1.51 -10.22
C ARG A 171 -15.72 -2.47 -9.28
N THR A 172 -15.78 -3.76 -9.59
CA THR A 172 -14.94 -4.77 -8.96
C THR A 172 -13.59 -4.83 -9.67
N PHE A 173 -12.50 -4.91 -8.90
CA PHE A 173 -11.14 -4.94 -9.43
C PHE A 173 -10.21 -5.74 -8.53
N ALA A 174 -9.17 -6.32 -9.13
CA ALA A 174 -8.26 -7.25 -8.46
C ALA A 174 -7.12 -6.52 -7.73
N LEU A 175 -7.40 -5.97 -6.55
CA LEU A 175 -6.44 -5.17 -5.78
C LEU A 175 -5.37 -6.04 -5.08
N TYR A 176 -5.75 -7.24 -4.62
CA TYR A 176 -4.92 -8.11 -3.78
C TYR A 176 -4.41 -7.40 -2.53
N SER A 177 -5.34 -6.76 -1.80
CA SER A 177 -5.10 -6.07 -0.53
C SER A 177 -6.43 -5.71 0.12
N ASP A 178 -6.48 -5.89 1.43
CA ASP A 178 -7.55 -5.40 2.31
C ASP A 178 -7.38 -3.93 2.73
N LEU A 179 -6.23 -3.30 2.42
CA LEU A 179 -5.84 -1.96 2.84
C LEU A 179 -5.81 -1.75 4.37
N LEU A 180 -5.76 -2.82 5.15
CA LEU A 180 -5.66 -2.77 6.61
C LEU A 180 -4.20 -2.76 7.06
N LEU A 181 -3.97 -2.27 8.26
CA LEU A 181 -2.70 -2.35 8.99
C LEU A 181 -2.57 -3.72 9.66
N HIS A 182 -1.40 -4.33 9.52
CA HIS A 182 -1.02 -5.59 10.14
C HIS A 182 0.35 -5.47 10.79
N ASP A 183 0.55 -6.11 11.95
CA ASP A 183 1.86 -6.25 12.56
C ASP A 183 2.73 -7.20 11.71
N MET A 184 3.77 -6.65 11.07
CA MET A 184 4.70 -7.40 10.22
C MET A 184 5.97 -7.84 10.94
N GLY A 185 6.04 -7.62 12.26
CA GLY A 185 7.14 -8.01 13.13
C GLY A 185 8.35 -7.06 13.10
N PRO A 186 9.31 -7.28 14.03
CA PRO A 186 10.44 -6.37 14.28
C PRO A 186 11.38 -6.23 13.07
N ASP A 187 11.54 -7.28 12.26
CA ASP A 187 12.41 -7.27 11.08
C ASP A 187 11.89 -6.39 9.93
N LEU A 188 10.64 -5.93 10.04
CA LEU A 188 9.99 -5.02 9.12
C LEU A 188 9.60 -3.69 9.79
N GLU A 189 10.20 -3.32 10.92
CA GLU A 189 9.96 -2.01 11.53
C GLU A 189 10.31 -0.85 10.59
N SER A 190 9.50 0.21 10.64
CA SER A 190 9.80 1.51 10.03
C SER A 190 9.39 2.66 10.97
N ALA A 191 9.57 3.91 10.54
CA ALA A 191 9.14 5.07 11.32
C ALA A 191 7.65 4.98 11.73
N CYS A 192 7.36 5.30 12.98
CA CYS A 192 6.00 5.37 13.52
C CYS A 192 5.25 6.58 12.96
N THR A 193 3.92 6.50 12.94
CA THR A 193 3.03 7.65 12.73
C THR A 193 2.03 7.71 13.88
N ALA A 194 1.24 8.79 13.98
CA ALA A 194 0.26 8.94 15.06
C ALA A 194 -0.79 7.81 15.11
N GLY A 195 -1.03 7.10 14.00
CA GLY A 195 -2.04 6.05 13.88
C GLY A 195 -1.51 4.63 13.67
N ALA A 196 -0.19 4.40 13.65
CA ALA A 196 0.42 3.09 13.41
C ALA A 196 1.77 2.94 14.13
N THR A 197 1.99 1.76 14.70
CA THR A 197 3.23 1.37 15.37
C THR A 197 4.38 1.18 14.37
N ALA A 198 5.59 0.93 14.89
CA ALA A 198 6.77 0.69 14.07
C ALA A 198 6.62 -0.56 13.18
N THR A 199 6.01 -1.63 13.70
CA THR A 199 5.85 -2.92 13.04
C THR A 199 4.61 -3.01 12.15
N GLU A 200 3.63 -2.13 12.34
CA GLU A 200 2.39 -2.17 11.55
C GLU A 200 2.57 -1.62 10.14
N HIS A 201 2.21 -2.37 9.11
CA HIS A 201 2.17 -1.88 7.74
C HIS A 201 0.84 -2.18 7.08
N ARG A 202 0.42 -1.27 6.21
CA ARG A 202 -0.73 -1.49 5.36
C ARG A 202 -0.41 -2.61 4.37
N THR A 203 -1.31 -3.56 4.17
CA THR A 203 -1.14 -4.60 3.15
C THR A 203 -0.91 -3.97 1.79
N GLU A 204 0.30 -4.06 1.24
CA GLU A 204 0.63 -3.42 -0.03
C GLU A 204 -0.14 -4.10 -1.17
N PRO A 205 -0.84 -3.36 -2.06
CA PRO A 205 -1.59 -3.97 -3.14
C PRO A 205 -0.69 -4.72 -4.10
N LEU A 206 -1.07 -5.92 -4.53
CA LEU A 206 -0.32 -6.68 -5.54
C LEU A 206 -0.76 -6.37 -6.97
N ILE A 207 -1.78 -5.53 -7.17
CA ILE A 207 -2.11 -5.03 -8.51
C ILE A 207 -0.89 -4.33 -9.15
N GLY A 208 -0.49 -4.79 -10.34
CA GLY A 208 0.70 -4.33 -11.05
C GLY A 208 2.03 -4.84 -10.50
N LEU A 209 2.03 -5.89 -9.66
CA LEU A 209 3.24 -6.46 -9.03
C LEU A 209 4.35 -6.77 -10.04
N ARG A 210 4.00 -7.29 -11.22
CA ARG A 210 4.91 -7.64 -12.33
C ARG A 210 5.72 -6.48 -12.89
N TYR A 211 5.30 -5.25 -12.64
CA TYR A 211 6.02 -4.05 -13.06
C TYR A 211 6.98 -3.53 -11.97
N ARG A 212 6.97 -4.13 -10.76
CA ARG A 212 7.79 -3.72 -9.62
C ARG A 212 9.13 -4.46 -9.63
N ARG A 213 10.18 -3.75 -9.19
CA ARG A 213 11.57 -4.28 -9.13
C ARG A 213 12.17 -4.28 -7.72
N ARG A 214 11.52 -3.61 -6.78
CA ARG A 214 11.90 -3.54 -5.37
C ARG A 214 10.66 -3.80 -4.53
N PHE A 215 10.83 -4.58 -3.48
CA PHE A 215 9.76 -5.04 -2.60
C PHE A 215 10.09 -4.72 -1.15
N LEU A 216 9.08 -4.83 -0.29
CA LEU A 216 9.07 -4.34 1.10
C LEU A 216 9.13 -2.81 1.17
N HIS A 217 8.87 -2.25 2.34
CA HIS A 217 8.79 -0.80 2.55
C HIS A 217 10.14 -0.09 2.29
N ASP A 218 11.25 -0.79 2.54
CA ASP A 218 12.63 -0.31 2.42
C ASP A 218 13.29 -0.63 1.06
N GLY A 219 12.61 -1.39 0.20
CA GLY A 219 13.09 -1.80 -1.12
C GLY A 219 14.30 -2.75 -1.08
N ARG A 220 14.56 -3.45 0.03
CA ARG A 220 15.72 -4.36 0.18
C ARG A 220 15.61 -5.62 -0.67
N ALA A 221 14.40 -6.14 -0.85
CA ALA A 221 14.16 -7.32 -1.67
C ALA A 221 14.03 -6.94 -3.15
N THR A 222 14.70 -7.70 -4.02
CA THR A 222 14.67 -7.49 -5.49
C THR A 222 14.02 -8.66 -6.24
N ARG A 223 13.55 -9.68 -5.52
CA ARG A 223 12.78 -10.80 -6.03
C ARG A 223 11.55 -11.02 -5.16
N VAL A 224 10.44 -11.43 -5.78
CA VAL A 224 9.18 -11.72 -5.06
C VAL A 224 9.38 -12.83 -4.02
N ARG A 225 10.14 -13.89 -4.34
CA ARG A 225 10.48 -14.96 -3.38
C ARG A 225 11.14 -14.40 -2.11
N ASP A 226 12.12 -13.52 -2.27
CA ASP A 226 12.86 -12.94 -1.15
C ASP A 226 11.95 -12.03 -0.30
N ALA A 227 10.99 -11.35 -0.93
CA ALA A 227 9.98 -10.57 -0.24
C ALA A 227 9.03 -11.45 0.57
N ILE A 228 8.51 -12.55 -0.02
CA ILE A 228 7.67 -13.53 0.68
C ILE A 228 8.40 -14.05 1.91
N LEU A 229 9.65 -14.51 1.76
CA LEU A 229 10.45 -15.07 2.85
C LEU A 229 10.85 -14.05 3.93
N ALA A 230 10.66 -12.75 3.69
CA ALA A 230 10.92 -11.69 4.64
C ALA A 230 9.65 -11.22 5.39
N HIS A 231 8.47 -11.76 5.06
CA HIS A 231 7.27 -11.51 5.86
C HIS A 231 7.46 -12.07 7.28
N GLY A 232 6.90 -11.40 8.27
CA GLY A 232 6.92 -11.80 9.68
C GLY A 232 5.63 -11.38 10.36
N GLY A 233 5.61 -11.42 11.70
CA GLY A 233 4.43 -11.04 12.48
C GLY A 233 3.21 -11.89 12.11
N GLU A 234 2.09 -11.25 11.79
CA GLU A 234 0.84 -11.89 11.39
C GLU A 234 1.00 -12.78 10.14
N ALA A 235 1.96 -12.47 9.25
CA ALA A 235 2.21 -13.23 8.03
C ALA A 235 3.19 -14.42 8.21
N GLU A 236 3.71 -14.64 9.41
CA GLU A 236 4.73 -15.67 9.72
C GLU A 236 4.27 -17.09 9.34
N ALA A 237 2.99 -17.40 9.59
CA ALA A 237 2.39 -18.69 9.28
C ALA A 237 2.37 -18.95 7.76
N ALA A 238 1.88 -17.99 6.97
CA ALA A 238 1.84 -18.08 5.52
C ALA A 238 3.24 -18.16 4.90
N ARG A 239 4.18 -17.35 5.40
CA ARG A 239 5.61 -17.41 5.01
C ARG A 239 6.20 -18.79 5.25
N THR A 240 5.98 -19.35 6.44
CA THR A 240 6.50 -20.68 6.82
C THR A 240 5.90 -21.78 5.96
N ALA A 241 4.60 -21.72 5.70
CA ALA A 241 3.92 -22.65 4.81
C ALA A 241 4.50 -22.59 3.38
N PHE A 242 4.72 -21.38 2.84
CA PHE A 242 5.37 -21.20 1.54
C PHE A 242 6.80 -21.76 1.52
N ALA A 243 7.59 -21.51 2.57
CA ALA A 243 8.97 -21.98 2.68
C ALA A 243 9.05 -23.52 2.74
N ALA A 244 8.03 -24.19 3.28
CA ALA A 244 7.94 -25.64 3.36
C ALA A 244 7.56 -26.33 2.03
N LEU A 245 7.01 -25.58 1.07
CA LEU A 245 6.72 -26.11 -0.27
C LEU A 245 8.00 -26.52 -0.99
N ASP A 246 7.92 -27.57 -1.81
CA ASP A 246 8.98 -27.88 -2.75
C ASP A 246 9.16 -26.77 -3.80
N ARG A 247 10.31 -26.77 -4.47
CA ARG A 247 10.69 -25.70 -5.39
C ARG A 247 9.74 -25.54 -6.58
N VAL A 248 9.15 -26.63 -7.09
CA VAL A 248 8.22 -26.57 -8.22
C VAL A 248 6.92 -25.91 -7.77
N THR A 249 6.43 -26.29 -6.60
CA THR A 249 5.21 -25.73 -6.00
C THR A 249 5.39 -24.26 -5.63
N GLN A 250 6.54 -23.86 -5.09
CA GLN A 250 6.85 -22.43 -4.89
C GLN A 250 6.84 -21.65 -6.21
N GLU A 251 7.39 -22.23 -7.29
CA GLU A 251 7.45 -21.56 -8.59
C GLU A 251 6.06 -21.37 -9.21
N ALA A 252 5.08 -22.25 -8.92
CA ALA A 252 3.69 -22.05 -9.32
C ALA A 252 3.11 -20.76 -8.70
N VAL A 253 3.29 -20.56 -7.38
CA VAL A 253 2.87 -19.32 -6.69
C VAL A 253 3.57 -18.10 -7.30
N LEU A 254 4.87 -18.19 -7.57
CA LEU A 254 5.62 -17.06 -8.16
C LEU A 254 5.18 -16.75 -9.59
N ARG A 255 4.80 -17.75 -10.39
CA ARG A 255 4.23 -17.54 -11.73
C ARG A 255 2.89 -16.81 -11.66
N PHE A 256 2.02 -17.22 -10.73
CA PHE A 256 0.76 -16.52 -10.49
C PHE A 256 1.01 -15.06 -10.09
N LEU A 257 1.88 -14.81 -9.11
CA LEU A 257 2.26 -13.45 -8.72
C LEU A 257 2.88 -12.64 -9.88
N GLY A 258 3.57 -13.31 -10.82
CA GLY A 258 4.08 -12.71 -12.06
C GLY A 258 3.01 -12.28 -13.07
N THR A 259 1.76 -12.72 -12.89
CA THR A 259 0.60 -12.25 -13.65
C THR A 259 -0.09 -11.03 -13.03
N LEU A 260 0.22 -10.69 -11.77
CA LEU A 260 -0.39 -9.54 -11.08
C LEU A 260 0.27 -8.22 -11.45
#